data_AF-A0A3G7U3W4-F1
#
_entry.id   AF-A0A3G7U3W4-F1
#
_cell.length_a   1.000
_cell.length_b   1.000
_cell.length_c   1.000
_cell.angle_alpha   90.00
_cell.angle_beta   90.00
_cell.angle_gamma   90.00
#
_symmetry.space_group_name_H-M   'P 1'
#
loop_
_entity.id
_entity.type
_entity.pdbx_description
1 polymer ?
#
loop_
_entity_poly.entity_id
_entity_poly.type
_entity_poly.pdbx_seq_one_letter_code
_entity_poly.pdbx_strand_id
1 'polypeptide(L)'
;MPCKTCQDLSKHFVGDDELVWLDFGIEVISVPTAGLCLEEQCLYRFFYESGLVWKVDHIDHLGQPWLAVQHRAYSYESLTPLPGSFRQVPGEPYPVRRAKGLPGADTNLKK
;
A
#
# COMPACT_ATOMS: atom_id res chain seq x y z
N MET A 1 6.27 -19.18 -6.41
CA MET A 1 5.62 -20.11 -5.46
C MET A 1 6.14 -19.79 -4.06
N PRO A 2 5.29 -19.51 -3.06
CA PRO A 2 5.72 -19.09 -1.72
C PRO A 2 6.67 -20.11 -1.07
N CYS A 3 7.72 -19.67 -0.37
CA CYS A 3 8.53 -20.59 0.42
C CYS A 3 7.77 -21.09 1.66
N LYS A 4 8.17 -22.24 2.21
CA LYS A 4 7.53 -22.87 3.38
C LYS A 4 7.40 -21.91 4.57
N THR A 5 8.45 -21.12 4.83
CA THR A 5 8.46 -20.12 5.91
C THR A 5 7.36 -19.07 5.73
N CYS A 6 7.13 -18.57 4.52
CA CYS A 6 6.08 -17.59 4.28
C CYS A 6 4.67 -18.21 4.34
N GLN A 7 4.53 -19.48 3.95
CA GLN A 7 3.28 -20.22 4.14
C GLN A 7 2.95 -20.41 5.62
N ASP A 8 3.94 -20.72 6.44
CA ASP A 8 3.75 -20.88 7.89
C ASP A 8 3.46 -19.53 8.57
N LEU A 9 4.11 -18.44 8.14
CA LEU A 9 3.79 -17.06 8.59
C LEU A 9 2.33 -16.67 8.33
N SER A 10 1.76 -17.05 7.18
CA SER A 10 0.35 -16.76 6.88
C SER A 10 -0.64 -17.39 7.88
N LYS A 11 -0.26 -18.49 8.54
CA LYS A 11 -1.08 -19.16 9.57
C LYS A 11 -1.07 -18.43 10.91
N HIS A 12 -0.09 -17.54 11.11
CA HIS A 12 0.09 -16.76 12.34
C HIS A 12 -0.51 -15.35 12.25
N PHE A 13 -1.05 -14.94 11.10
CA PHE A 13 -1.95 -13.79 11.04
C PHE A 13 -3.27 -14.19 11.69
N VAL A 14 -3.39 -13.89 12.99
CA VAL A 14 -4.60 -14.14 13.79
C VAL A 14 -5.37 -12.82 13.90
N GLY A 15 -6.64 -12.81 13.46
CA GLY A 15 -7.52 -11.63 13.54
C GLY A 15 -7.99 -11.13 12.18
N ASP A 16 -8.18 -9.80 12.07
CA ASP A 16 -8.71 -9.11 10.88
C ASP A 16 -7.62 -8.82 9.83
N ASP A 17 -6.50 -9.54 9.81
CA ASP A 17 -5.45 -9.37 8.80
C ASP A 17 -5.20 -10.69 8.06
N GLU A 18 -4.76 -10.62 6.81
CA GLU A 18 -4.24 -11.76 6.06
C GLU A 18 -2.95 -11.44 5.31
N LEU A 19 -2.20 -12.49 4.98
CA LEU A 19 -1.02 -12.38 4.11
C LEU A 19 -1.44 -12.68 2.67
N VAL A 20 -1.29 -11.70 1.79
CA VAL A 20 -1.51 -11.86 0.34
C VAL A 20 -0.19 -11.80 -0.41
N TRP A 21 -0.15 -12.36 -1.62
CA TRP A 21 1.01 -12.29 -2.49
C TRP A 21 0.72 -11.34 -3.64
N LEU A 22 1.54 -10.30 -3.76
CA LEU A 22 1.49 -9.40 -4.91
C LEU A 22 2.62 -9.74 -5.86
N ASP A 23 2.31 -9.73 -7.15
CA ASP A 23 3.22 -9.94 -8.27
C ASP A 23 3.45 -8.64 -9.05
N PHE A 24 3.22 -7.49 -8.40
CA PHE A 24 3.45 -6.18 -8.97
C PHE A 24 3.99 -5.21 -7.92
N GLY A 25 4.75 -4.22 -8.37
CA GLY A 25 5.02 -2.99 -7.64
C GLY A 25 4.23 -1.82 -8.20
N ILE A 26 4.35 -0.66 -7.56
CA ILE A 26 3.69 0.57 -7.95
C ILE A 26 4.74 1.58 -8.39
N GLU A 27 4.52 2.17 -9.56
CA GLU A 27 5.25 3.35 -10.02
C GLU A 27 4.29 4.53 -10.04
N VAL A 28 4.64 5.60 -9.32
CA VAL A 28 3.88 6.85 -9.34
C VAL A 28 4.22 7.58 -10.65
N ILE A 29 3.21 7.88 -11.45
CA ILE A 29 3.35 8.45 -12.80
C ILE A 29 2.79 9.86 -12.93
N SER A 30 2.14 10.37 -11.88
CA SER A 30 1.75 11.78 -11.80
C SER A 30 1.58 12.24 -10.36
N VAL A 31 1.70 13.55 -10.16
CA VAL A 31 1.44 14.23 -8.88
C VAL A 31 0.07 14.91 -8.96
N PRO A 32 -0.94 14.46 -8.18
CA PRO A 32 -2.25 15.12 -8.15
C PRO A 32 -2.12 16.56 -7.64
N THR A 33 -2.82 17.50 -8.29
CA THR A 33 -2.70 18.93 -8.00
C THR A 33 -3.76 19.47 -7.04
N ALA A 34 -4.83 18.71 -6.78
CA ALA A 34 -5.96 19.15 -5.98
C ALA A 34 -6.24 18.21 -4.81
N GLY A 35 -6.66 18.78 -3.68
CA GLY A 35 -7.19 18.04 -2.54
C GLY A 35 -6.15 17.37 -1.63
N LEU A 36 -4.85 17.57 -1.88
CA LEU A 36 -3.76 17.01 -1.08
C LEU A 36 -3.16 18.04 -0.13
N CYS A 37 -2.81 17.63 1.09
CA CYS A 37 -2.01 18.46 1.99
C CYS A 37 -0.54 18.57 1.50
N LEU A 38 0.25 19.47 2.10
CA LEU A 38 1.64 19.68 1.69
C LEU A 38 2.49 18.41 1.86
N GLU A 39 2.29 17.64 2.93
CA GLU A 39 3.03 16.41 3.20
C GLU A 39 2.74 15.35 2.13
N GLU A 40 1.47 15.14 1.80
CA GLU A 40 1.05 14.24 0.72
C GLU A 40 1.65 14.67 -0.63
N GLN A 41 1.64 15.97 -0.95
CA GLN A 41 2.23 16.50 -2.17
C GLN A 41 3.75 16.23 -2.23
N CYS A 42 4.46 16.40 -1.12
CA CYS A 42 5.88 16.09 -1.02
C CYS A 42 6.16 14.60 -1.23
N LEU A 43 5.36 13.71 -0.64
CA LEU A 43 5.48 12.26 -0.83
C LEU A 43 5.20 11.85 -2.28
N TYR A 44 4.14 12.39 -2.89
CA TYR A 44 3.87 12.14 -4.30
C TYR A 44 5.04 12.56 -5.19
N ARG A 45 5.58 13.76 -4.95
CA ARG A 45 6.76 14.24 -5.68
C ARG A 45 7.95 13.33 -5.49
N PHE A 46 8.24 12.91 -4.26
CA PHE A 46 9.32 11.97 -3.98
C PHE A 46 9.19 10.69 -4.80
N PHE A 47 8.04 10.02 -4.76
CA PHE A 47 7.84 8.78 -5.52
C PHE A 47 7.87 9.02 -7.03
N TYR A 48 7.20 10.07 -7.50
CA TYR A 48 7.16 10.43 -8.93
C TYR A 48 8.56 10.72 -9.49
N GLU A 49 9.32 11.57 -8.81
CA GLU A 49 10.66 11.99 -9.24
C GLU A 49 11.69 10.87 -9.09
N SER A 50 11.46 9.89 -8.21
CA SER A 50 12.34 8.73 -8.07
C SER A 50 12.39 7.85 -9.32
N GLY A 51 11.30 7.79 -10.09
CA GLY A 51 11.14 6.86 -11.22
C GLY A 51 11.26 5.38 -10.83
N LEU A 52 11.14 5.06 -9.53
CA LEU A 52 11.29 3.70 -9.01
C LEU A 52 9.95 2.96 -9.01
N VAL A 53 10.04 1.64 -9.16
CA VAL A 53 8.95 0.73 -8.85
C VAL A 53 9.03 0.39 -7.36
N TRP A 54 8.07 0.86 -6.58
CA TRP A 54 7.99 0.63 -5.15
C TRP A 54 7.17 -0.63 -4.83
N LYS A 55 7.60 -1.40 -3.83
CA LYS A 55 6.80 -2.53 -3.34
C LYS A 55 5.69 -2.01 -2.45
N VAL A 56 4.48 -2.54 -2.58
CA VAL A 56 3.36 -2.17 -1.71
C VAL A 56 3.67 -2.64 -0.29
N ASP A 57 3.62 -1.71 0.67
CA ASP A 57 3.94 -2.00 2.07
C ASP A 57 2.77 -2.70 2.78
N HIS A 58 1.53 -2.27 2.49
CA HIS A 58 0.33 -2.97 2.92
C HIS A 58 -0.88 -2.65 2.02
N ILE A 59 -1.91 -3.48 2.14
CA ILE A 59 -3.22 -3.25 1.52
C ILE A 59 -4.24 -3.04 2.64
N ASP A 60 -5.06 -1.99 2.52
CA ASP A 60 -6.13 -1.77 3.48
C ASP A 60 -7.36 -2.65 3.22
N HIS A 61 -8.40 -2.48 4.03
CA HIS A 61 -9.63 -3.26 3.94
C HIS A 61 -10.45 -3.01 2.67
N LEU A 62 -10.19 -1.91 1.96
CA LEU A 62 -10.82 -1.59 0.68
C LEU A 62 -10.04 -2.15 -0.51
N GLY A 63 -8.93 -2.85 -0.25
CA GLY A 63 -8.05 -3.36 -1.29
C GLY A 63 -7.10 -2.30 -1.85
N GLN A 64 -7.03 -1.13 -1.24
CA GLN A 64 -6.21 -0.03 -1.72
C GLN A 64 -4.76 -0.22 -1.24
N PRO A 65 -3.76 -0.08 -2.13
CA PRO A 65 -2.36 -0.16 -1.76
C PRO A 65 -1.89 1.09 -1.02
N TRP A 66 -0.99 0.87 -0.07
CA TRP A 66 -0.29 1.90 0.68
C TRP A 66 1.22 1.74 0.52
N LEU A 67 1.90 2.87 0.34
CA LEU A 67 3.35 2.98 0.30
C LEU A 67 3.82 3.63 1.60
N ALA A 68 4.97 3.22 2.12
CA ALA A 68 5.59 3.81 3.29
C ALA A 68 7.04 4.20 2.99
N VAL A 69 7.44 5.37 3.46
CA VAL A 69 8.82 5.86 3.43
C VAL A 69 9.29 6.08 4.85
N GLN A 70 10.45 5.51 5.16
CA GLN A 70 11.12 5.75 6.43
C GLN A 70 12.19 6.83 6.26
N HIS A 71 11.95 8.03 6.80
CA HIS A 71 12.90 9.14 6.69
C HIS A 71 14.00 9.06 7.78
N ARG A 72 13.74 8.36 8.90
CA ARG A 72 14.68 8.11 10.02
C ARG A 72 14.27 6.87 10.83
N ALA A 73 15.10 6.45 11.80
CA ALA A 73 14.89 5.23 12.60
C ALA A 73 13.45 4.99 13.11
N TYR A 74 12.70 6.04 13.45
CA TYR A 74 11.32 5.93 13.95
C TYR A 74 10.32 6.89 13.28
N SER A 75 10.66 7.40 12.09
CA SER A 75 9.80 8.33 11.35
C SER A 75 9.38 7.69 10.04
N TYR A 76 8.07 7.48 9.92
CA TYR A 76 7.42 6.88 8.77
C TYR A 76 6.37 7.83 8.24
N GLU A 77 6.35 7.98 6.93
CA GLU A 77 5.33 8.70 6.19
C GLU A 77 4.67 7.70 5.24
N SER A 78 3.35 7.77 5.11
CA SER A 78 2.59 6.85 4.28
C SER A 78 1.83 7.58 3.20
N LEU A 79 1.81 6.99 2.02
CA LEU A 79 1.06 7.48 0.88
C LEU A 79 0.06 6.42 0.43
N THR A 80 -1.19 6.84 0.24
CA THR A 80 -2.22 6.05 -0.42
C THR A 80 -2.38 6.58 -1.86
N PRO A 81 -1.79 5.92 -2.87
CA PRO A 81 -1.81 6.44 -4.23
C PRO A 81 -3.24 6.49 -4.79
N LEU A 82 -3.66 7.65 -5.28
CA LEU A 82 -4.98 7.85 -5.85
C LEU A 82 -5.07 7.13 -7.21
N PRO A 83 -6.24 6.59 -7.57
CA PRO A 83 -6.43 6.01 -8.90
C PRO A 83 -6.01 6.98 -10.01
N GLY A 84 -5.26 6.49 -10.99
CA GLY A 84 -4.71 7.28 -12.09
C GLY A 84 -3.40 8.03 -11.77
N SER A 85 -3.00 8.13 -10.50
CA SER A 85 -1.70 8.71 -10.13
C SER A 85 -0.53 7.72 -10.26
N PHE A 86 -0.83 6.44 -10.43
CA PHE A 86 0.15 5.36 -10.47
C PHE A 86 -0.22 4.30 -11.50
N ARG A 87 0.76 3.46 -11.84
CA ARG A 87 0.56 2.21 -12.56
C ARG A 87 1.13 1.03 -11.79
N GLN A 88 0.55 -0.15 -12.02
CA GLN A 88 1.13 -1.40 -11.55
C GLN A 88 2.19 -1.86 -12.55
N VAL A 89 3.34 -2.26 -12.03
CA VAL A 89 4.45 -2.81 -12.82
C VAL A 89 4.67 -4.26 -12.39
N PRO A 90 4.51 -5.25 -13.29
CA PRO A 90 4.71 -6.66 -12.96
C PRO A 90 6.11 -6.94 -12.39
N GLY A 91 6.22 -7.89 -11.47
CA GLY A 91 7.46 -8.25 -10.81
C GLY A 91 7.40 -9.60 -10.13
N GLU A 92 8.45 -9.92 -9.37
CA GLU A 92 8.50 -11.16 -8.61
C GLU A 92 7.49 -11.15 -7.44
N PRO A 93 6.77 -12.25 -7.19
CA PRO A 93 5.82 -12.32 -6.09
C PRO A 93 6.45 -12.06 -4.72
N TYR A 94 5.83 -11.21 -3.90
CA TYR A 94 6.23 -10.94 -2.52
C TYR A 94 5.01 -10.89 -1.58
N PRO A 95 5.20 -11.24 -0.30
CA PRO A 95 4.11 -11.24 0.67
C PRO A 95 3.83 -9.82 1.16
N VAL A 96 2.55 -9.48 1.30
CA VAL A 96 2.05 -8.18 1.77
C VAL A 96 0.91 -8.41 2.75
N ARG A 97 0.88 -7.62 3.84
CA ARG A 97 -0.24 -7.64 4.78
C ARG A 97 -1.45 -6.96 4.15
N ARG A 98 -2.61 -7.61 4.20
CA ARG A 98 -3.90 -7.03 3.85
C ARG A 98 -4.80 -7.00 5.08
N ALA A 99 -5.35 -5.83 5.39
CA ALA A 99 -6.43 -5.73 6.37
C ALA A 99 -7.72 -6.33 5.79
N LYS A 100 -8.42 -7.13 6.57
CA LYS A 100 -9.79 -7.56 6.33
C LYS A 100 -10.70 -6.50 6.94
N GLY A 101 -11.67 -6.02 6.16
CA GLY A 101 -12.67 -5.11 6.70
C GLY A 101 -13.40 -5.74 7.87
N LEU A 102 -13.66 -4.95 8.91
CA LEU A 102 -14.58 -5.36 9.96
C LEU A 102 -15.92 -5.68 9.30
N PRO A 103 -16.52 -6.86 9.54
CA PRO A 103 -17.88 -7.13 9.10
C PRO A 103 -18.83 -6.18 9.83
N GLY A 104 -19.16 -5.03 9.22
CA GLY A 104 -20.10 -4.04 9.76
C GLY A 104 -19.72 -2.55 9.66
N ALA A 105 -18.60 -2.18 9.05
CA ALA A 105 -18.22 -0.75 8.93
C ALA A 105 -18.97 0.04 7.82
N ASP A 106 -19.86 -0.61 7.05
CA ASP A 106 -20.62 -0.01 5.94
C ASP A 106 -21.92 0.73 6.35
N THR A 107 -22.05 1.16 7.60
CA THR A 107 -23.18 2.01 8.01
C THR A 107 -22.70 3.19 8.83
N ASN A 108 -22.35 4.30 8.15
CA ASN A 108 -22.84 5.66 8.43
C ASN A 108 -21.90 6.72 7.83
N LEU A 109 -22.02 6.96 6.53
CA LEU A 109 -21.70 8.25 5.92
C LEU A 109 -22.74 8.56 4.84
N LYS A 110 -23.97 8.75 5.29
CA LYS A 110 -24.99 9.54 4.60
C LYS A 110 -25.72 10.38 5.64
N LYS A 111 -25.34 11.65 5.73
CA LYS A 111 -26.23 12.82 5.63
C LYS A 111 -25.41 14.10 5.67
#